data_AF-A0AAE1DAL4-F1
#
_entry.id   AF-A0AAE1DAL4-F1
#
_cell.length_a   1.000
_cell.length_b   1.000
_cell.length_c   1.000
_cell.angle_alpha   90.00
_cell.angle_beta   90.00
_cell.angle_gamma   90.00
#
_symmetry.space_group_name_H-M   'P 1'
#
loop_
_entity.id
_entity.type
_entity.pdbx_description
1 polymer ?
#
loop_
_entity_poly.entity_id
_entity_poly.type
_entity_poly.pdbx_seq_one_letter_code
_entity_poly.pdbx_strand_id
1 'polypeptide(L)'
;MAEQTAPNGDTDENGPIKRWPMESNGYGDDKAQDCERQRSINHHDHHPPQSGSSGGLCARLINLFHRAATPILASSHPLPENPSRLRAVGQWFLLPPSGKVAAVLVTLLIFAVWWATLISLTKNEALPGGSLYPILILFIGAWCGGYIIKPTTLPPLLGMLVVGCLLANVPGIDVAKDIEPAWSSAARSIALTVILTRAGLGLDPVALERLSLLVLRLAFLPSLAEVLVDGVAARLILGFPWTWSFLLAFVLSVVSPAVVVPSMLGLSEKGYGLNKGIPTLVIAAVSLDAVLAITGFGVMLSVCFSQGDLAWIVCKGPLEALVGIAFGSTFGVSLWYFPQKSSKNLSLFRSVLLIGGGLLTIFGSKAINWSGSGPLACLSLAFVAAYRWKDEYRGTGKKMPVEDVTGVLWMVFEPLLFGLIGSAVDLSTLDADTVGMGIGVLFMGLTIRMCVASLVALRSDLNLKERFFLPLAWCPKATVQAAIGAVAYDTAVDKGETDLIPNGKKVLTIAFLAILITAPIGSAMIAIVGPKLLHRTVEESNQQGSANPALDLDDEKGGNCKKRDPTTKL
;
A
#
# COMPACT_ATOMS: atom_id res chain seq x y z
N MET A 1 14.02 -65.58 -11.11
CA MET A 1 14.06 -65.55 -9.62
C MET A 1 13.40 -64.25 -9.23
N ALA A 2 12.10 -64.22 -8.91
CA ALA A 2 11.46 -64.80 -7.71
C ALA A 2 11.95 -64.09 -6.43
N GLU A 3 11.14 -63.54 -5.52
CA GLU A 3 9.67 -63.36 -5.39
C GLU A 3 9.41 -62.23 -4.32
N GLN A 4 8.23 -61.82 -3.81
CA GLN A 4 6.85 -62.36 -3.80
C GLN A 4 5.79 -61.24 -3.56
N THR A 5 4.56 -61.44 -4.06
CA THR A 5 3.21 -61.00 -3.57
C THR A 5 2.92 -59.72 -2.76
N ALA A 6 1.82 -59.03 -3.14
CA ALA A 6 1.07 -58.03 -2.35
C ALA A 6 0.08 -58.68 -1.33
N PRO A 7 -0.71 -57.89 -0.56
CA PRO A 7 -2.06 -57.52 -1.04
C PRO A 7 -2.56 -56.10 -0.67
N ASN A 8 -3.74 -55.73 -1.20
CA ASN A 8 -4.42 -54.44 -1.09
C ASN A 8 -5.01 -54.12 0.31
N GLY A 9 -5.29 -52.83 0.54
CA GLY A 9 -6.23 -52.33 1.55
C GLY A 9 -6.40 -50.80 1.50
N ASP A 10 -7.58 -50.32 1.11
CA ASP A 10 -7.93 -48.88 1.09
C ASP A 10 -8.17 -48.32 2.50
N THR A 11 -7.86 -47.04 2.71
CA THR A 11 -8.74 -46.06 3.41
C THR A 11 -8.28 -44.61 3.20
N ASP A 12 -9.24 -43.69 3.15
CA ASP A 12 -9.04 -42.23 3.11
C ASP A 12 -8.37 -41.67 4.38
N GLU A 13 -7.69 -40.52 4.25
CA GLU A 13 -8.04 -39.34 5.09
C GLU A 13 -7.46 -38.00 4.54
N ASN A 14 -8.36 -37.09 4.17
CA ASN A 14 -8.05 -35.68 3.87
C ASN A 14 -8.19 -34.82 5.14
N GLY A 15 -7.09 -34.23 5.62
CA GLY A 15 -7.09 -33.30 6.78
C GLY A 15 -6.87 -31.83 6.39
N PRO A 16 -7.86 -30.92 6.52
CA PRO A 16 -7.68 -29.51 6.18
C PRO A 16 -7.06 -28.69 7.33
N ILE A 17 -5.92 -28.06 7.08
CA ILE A 17 -5.28 -27.11 8.01
C ILE A 17 -6.10 -25.80 8.05
N LYS A 18 -6.71 -25.51 9.20
CA LYS A 18 -7.51 -24.28 9.42
C LYS A 18 -6.66 -23.01 9.32
N ARG A 19 -7.10 -22.06 8.50
CA ARG A 19 -6.57 -20.68 8.45
C ARG A 19 -7.25 -19.80 9.51
N TRP A 20 -6.55 -18.76 9.93
CA TRP A 20 -7.11 -17.62 10.66
C TRP A 20 -8.02 -16.78 9.73
N PRO A 21 -9.25 -16.43 10.13
CA PRO A 21 -10.04 -15.41 9.45
C PRO A 21 -9.74 -14.01 10.04
N MET A 22 -9.48 -13.03 9.16
CA MET A 22 -9.65 -11.61 9.49
C MET A 22 -10.92 -11.07 8.81
N GLU A 23 -11.51 -10.06 9.44
CA GLU A 23 -12.88 -9.60 9.26
C GLU A 23 -13.29 -9.33 7.79
N SER A 24 -14.43 -9.91 7.40
CA SER A 24 -15.29 -9.35 6.35
C SER A 24 -16.65 -9.02 6.97
N ASN A 25 -17.07 -7.76 6.90
CA ASN A 25 -18.37 -7.33 7.40
C ASN A 25 -19.46 -7.71 6.39
N GLY A 26 -20.09 -8.86 6.59
CA GLY A 26 -21.42 -9.20 6.06
C GLY A 26 -22.39 -9.33 7.23
N TYR A 27 -23.51 -8.61 7.20
CA TYR A 27 -24.48 -8.58 8.31
C TYR A 27 -25.77 -9.25 7.88
N GLY A 28 -26.04 -10.45 8.41
CA GLY A 28 -27.28 -11.22 8.22
C GLY A 28 -27.16 -12.40 7.26
N ASP A 29 -26.90 -13.60 7.80
CA ASP A 29 -27.75 -14.82 7.63
C ASP A 29 -27.14 -16.11 8.24
N ASP A 30 -25.87 -16.09 8.68
CA ASP A 30 -25.16 -17.28 9.20
C ASP A 30 -25.70 -17.86 10.53
N LYS A 31 -26.71 -17.25 11.17
CA LYS A 31 -27.20 -17.69 12.50
C LYS A 31 -28.00 -19.00 12.49
N ALA A 32 -28.50 -19.46 11.33
CA ALA A 32 -29.34 -20.65 11.28
C ALA A 32 -28.53 -21.98 11.21
N GLN A 33 -27.43 -22.02 10.47
CA GLN A 33 -26.73 -23.28 10.18
C GLN A 33 -25.79 -23.78 11.29
N ASP A 34 -25.22 -22.88 12.11
CA ASP A 34 -24.34 -23.31 13.22
C ASP A 34 -25.13 -23.97 14.38
N CYS A 35 -26.43 -23.67 14.50
CA CYS A 35 -27.26 -24.15 15.61
C CYS A 35 -27.58 -25.65 15.52
N GLU A 36 -27.64 -26.23 14.32
CA GLU A 36 -27.80 -27.69 14.15
C GLU A 36 -26.48 -28.44 14.36
N ARG A 37 -25.35 -27.87 13.93
CA ARG A 37 -24.03 -28.51 14.00
C ARG A 37 -23.52 -28.67 15.44
N GLN A 38 -23.98 -27.84 16.38
CA GLN A 38 -23.67 -27.99 17.81
C GLN A 38 -24.52 -29.05 18.53
N ARG A 39 -25.62 -29.52 17.92
CA ARG A 39 -26.52 -30.50 18.57
C ARG A 39 -26.04 -31.95 18.44
N SER A 40 -25.24 -32.29 17.44
CA SER A 40 -24.77 -33.67 17.19
C SER A 40 -23.48 -34.06 17.93
N ILE A 41 -22.81 -33.14 18.61
CA ILE A 41 -21.49 -33.38 19.24
C ILE A 41 -21.61 -33.76 20.74
N ASN A 42 -22.75 -33.47 21.38
CA ASN A 42 -22.94 -33.65 22.83
C ASN A 42 -23.46 -35.05 23.26
N HIS A 43 -23.52 -36.04 22.36
CA HIS A 43 -23.88 -37.42 22.68
C HIS A 43 -22.76 -38.40 22.32
N HIS A 44 -21.68 -38.39 23.11
CA HIS A 44 -20.88 -39.59 23.33
C HIS A 44 -20.38 -39.64 24.78
N ASP A 45 -20.50 -40.83 25.37
CA ASP A 45 -20.35 -41.07 26.80
C ASP A 45 -18.91 -41.00 27.29
N HIS A 46 -18.71 -40.38 28.46
CA HIS A 46 -17.52 -40.58 29.27
C HIS A 46 -17.88 -40.92 30.72
N HIS A 47 -17.76 -42.21 31.04
CA HIS A 47 -17.68 -42.68 32.43
C HIS A 47 -16.50 -42.01 33.16
N PRO A 48 -16.62 -41.70 34.47
CA PRO A 48 -15.50 -41.20 35.26
C PRO A 48 -14.51 -42.34 35.57
N PRO A 49 -13.19 -42.13 35.40
CA PRO A 49 -12.19 -43.08 35.89
C PRO A 49 -12.10 -43.05 37.42
N GLN A 50 -11.83 -44.21 38.01
CA GLN A 50 -11.77 -44.40 39.46
C GLN A 50 -10.54 -43.73 40.10
N SER A 51 -10.62 -43.54 41.42
CA SER A 51 -9.61 -42.90 42.26
C SER A 51 -8.21 -43.55 42.18
N GLY A 52 -7.19 -42.74 41.86
CA GLY A 52 -5.77 -43.12 41.92
C GLY A 52 -4.93 -42.07 42.67
N SER A 53 -4.24 -42.48 43.74
CA SER A 53 -3.48 -41.59 44.62
C SER A 53 -2.09 -41.26 44.06
N SER A 54 -1.94 -40.08 43.43
CA SER A 54 -0.68 -39.28 43.39
C SER A 54 -0.89 -37.94 42.66
N GLY A 55 -1.74 -37.08 43.20
CA GLY A 55 -1.93 -35.71 42.70
C GLY A 55 -0.75 -34.80 43.05
N GLY A 56 0.35 -34.91 42.29
CA GLY A 56 1.57 -34.13 42.49
C GLY A 56 1.34 -32.62 42.47
N LEU A 57 2.28 -31.86 43.06
CA LEU A 57 2.19 -30.43 43.31
C LEU A 57 1.79 -29.60 42.06
N CYS A 58 2.22 -30.05 40.87
CA CYS A 58 1.84 -29.49 39.57
C CYS A 58 0.32 -29.53 39.30
N ALA A 59 -0.36 -30.64 39.58
CA ALA A 59 -1.81 -30.76 39.40
C ALA A 59 -2.60 -29.87 40.38
N ARG A 60 -2.06 -29.64 41.60
CA ARG A 60 -2.62 -28.67 42.55
C ARG A 60 -2.37 -27.23 42.10
N LEU A 61 -1.18 -26.92 41.59
CA LEU A 61 -0.84 -25.60 41.03
C LEU A 61 -1.71 -25.25 39.82
N ILE A 62 -1.89 -26.18 38.87
CA ILE A 62 -2.77 -26.00 37.71
C ILE A 62 -4.21 -25.73 38.16
N ASN A 63 -4.74 -26.49 39.11
CA ASN A 63 -6.09 -26.24 39.66
C ASN A 63 -6.20 -24.91 40.42
N LEU A 64 -5.16 -24.48 41.12
CA LEU A 64 -5.09 -23.15 41.75
C LEU A 64 -5.08 -22.03 40.72
N PHE A 65 -4.26 -22.16 39.66
CA PHE A 65 -4.20 -21.20 38.56
C PHE A 65 -5.54 -21.12 37.81
N HIS A 66 -6.18 -22.27 37.55
CA HIS A 66 -7.47 -22.35 36.88
C HIS A 66 -8.62 -21.78 37.74
N ARG A 67 -8.55 -21.92 39.07
CA ARG A 67 -9.49 -21.28 40.02
C ARG A 67 -9.24 -19.79 40.20
N ALA A 68 -8.00 -19.32 40.06
CA ALA A 68 -7.66 -17.90 40.08
C ALA A 68 -8.02 -17.19 38.76
N ALA A 69 -7.92 -17.89 37.63
CA ALA A 69 -8.19 -17.34 36.29
C ALA A 69 -9.66 -17.45 35.85
N THR A 70 -10.47 -18.33 36.46
CA THR A 70 -11.91 -18.51 36.12
C THR A 70 -12.75 -17.22 36.16
N PRO A 71 -12.64 -16.30 37.15
CA PRO A 71 -13.40 -15.04 37.12
C PRO A 71 -12.95 -14.06 36.02
N ILE A 72 -11.83 -14.36 35.36
CA ILE A 72 -11.19 -13.52 34.34
C ILE A 72 -11.30 -14.17 32.94
N LEU A 73 -11.71 -15.45 32.84
CA LEU A 73 -11.74 -16.16 31.55
C LEU A 73 -13.04 -15.95 30.78
N ALA A 74 -12.92 -15.52 29.52
CA ALA A 74 -14.05 -15.32 28.60
C ALA A 74 -14.87 -16.62 28.36
N SER A 75 -14.26 -17.80 28.47
CA SER A 75 -14.95 -19.09 28.35
C SER A 75 -15.98 -19.36 29.46
N SER A 76 -15.88 -18.66 30.59
CA SER A 76 -16.80 -18.82 31.74
C SER A 76 -18.07 -17.97 31.60
N HIS A 77 -18.11 -17.03 30.65
CA HIS A 77 -19.21 -16.05 30.48
C HIS A 77 -19.57 -15.83 28.98
N PRO A 78 -20.28 -16.78 28.33
CA PRO A 78 -20.80 -16.61 26.97
C PRO A 78 -21.89 -15.53 26.89
N LEU A 79 -22.01 -14.85 25.74
CA LEU A 79 -23.01 -13.82 25.49
C LEU A 79 -24.40 -14.40 25.15
N PRO A 80 -25.50 -13.83 25.68
CA PRO A 80 -26.82 -13.97 25.08
C PRO A 80 -26.91 -13.13 23.79
N GLU A 81 -27.81 -13.51 22.88
CA GLU A 81 -27.86 -13.01 21.49
C GLU A 81 -28.07 -11.48 21.28
N ASN A 82 -28.42 -10.73 22.32
CA ASN A 82 -28.57 -9.27 22.28
C ASN A 82 -27.96 -8.62 23.55
N PRO A 83 -26.66 -8.26 23.55
CA PRO A 83 -26.01 -7.63 24.69
C PRO A 83 -26.27 -6.12 24.77
N SER A 84 -26.50 -5.62 25.99
CA SER A 84 -26.48 -4.18 26.28
C SER A 84 -25.05 -3.62 26.16
N ARG A 85 -24.92 -2.36 25.70
CA ARG A 85 -23.61 -1.71 25.43
C ARG A 85 -22.62 -1.83 26.61
N LEU A 86 -23.10 -1.74 27.85
CA LEU A 86 -22.27 -1.86 29.06
C LEU A 86 -21.68 -3.27 29.27
N ARG A 87 -22.41 -4.34 28.94
CA ARG A 87 -21.89 -5.72 29.05
C ARG A 87 -20.90 -6.05 27.94
N ALA A 88 -21.12 -5.51 26.74
CA ALA A 88 -20.15 -5.63 25.64
C ALA A 88 -18.79 -4.97 25.98
N VAL A 89 -18.79 -3.81 26.66
CA VAL A 89 -17.57 -3.16 27.15
C VAL A 89 -16.88 -3.98 28.25
N GLY A 90 -17.64 -4.62 29.15
CA GLY A 90 -17.07 -5.50 30.19
C GLY A 90 -16.27 -6.69 29.62
N GLN A 91 -16.71 -7.25 28.49
CA GLN A 91 -15.99 -8.34 27.80
C GLN A 91 -14.70 -7.92 27.08
N TRP A 92 -14.47 -6.62 26.88
CA TRP A 92 -13.19 -6.14 26.35
C TRP A 92 -12.03 -6.26 27.35
N PHE A 93 -12.33 -6.47 28.64
CA PHE A 93 -11.35 -6.63 29.73
C PHE A 93 -11.21 -8.08 30.25
N LEU A 94 -12.06 -9.01 29.80
CA LEU A 94 -11.93 -10.46 30.09
C LEU A 94 -10.82 -11.09 29.24
N LEU A 95 -10.20 -12.17 29.70
CA LEU A 95 -9.03 -12.82 29.09
C LEU A 95 -9.41 -14.13 28.35
N PRO A 96 -8.87 -14.44 27.15
CA PRO A 96 -8.11 -13.55 26.29
C PRO A 96 -8.96 -12.31 25.93
N PRO A 97 -8.33 -11.11 25.86
CA PRO A 97 -9.06 -9.91 25.48
C PRO A 97 -9.71 -10.14 24.12
N SER A 98 -10.93 -9.65 23.96
CA SER A 98 -11.71 -9.80 22.74
C SER A 98 -12.07 -8.45 22.11
N GLY A 99 -12.18 -8.41 20.79
CA GLY A 99 -12.48 -7.20 20.03
C GLY A 99 -11.32 -6.18 19.98
N LYS A 100 -11.66 -4.89 19.88
CA LYS A 100 -10.70 -3.82 19.54
C LYS A 100 -9.62 -3.57 20.60
N VAL A 101 -9.95 -3.73 21.88
CA VAL A 101 -9.00 -3.56 22.99
C VAL A 101 -7.93 -4.66 22.95
N ALA A 102 -8.30 -5.88 22.55
CA ALA A 102 -7.36 -6.98 22.34
C ALA A 102 -6.33 -6.67 21.26
N ALA A 103 -6.79 -6.18 20.11
CA ALA A 103 -5.92 -5.81 19.00
C ALA A 103 -4.92 -4.72 19.41
N VAL A 104 -5.36 -3.71 20.17
CA VAL A 104 -4.49 -2.66 20.71
C VAL A 104 -3.49 -3.23 21.72
N LEU A 105 -3.93 -4.07 22.67
CA LEU A 105 -3.03 -4.71 23.65
C LEU A 105 -1.98 -5.62 23.00
N VAL A 106 -2.39 -6.46 22.04
CA VAL A 106 -1.47 -7.33 21.28
C VAL A 106 -0.49 -6.50 20.46
N THR A 107 -0.95 -5.40 19.84
CA THR A 107 -0.07 -4.48 19.11
C THR A 107 0.95 -3.84 20.07
N LEU A 108 0.51 -3.27 21.19
CA LEU A 108 1.39 -2.68 22.21
C LEU A 108 2.38 -3.71 22.79
N LEU A 109 1.96 -4.96 22.99
CA LEU A 109 2.84 -6.04 23.45
C LEU A 109 3.90 -6.39 22.40
N ILE A 110 3.53 -6.49 21.12
CA ILE A 110 4.48 -6.69 20.01
C ILE A 110 5.50 -5.55 20.00
N PHE A 111 5.04 -4.30 20.04
CA PHE A 111 5.92 -3.12 20.11
C PHE A 111 6.86 -3.17 21.31
N ALA A 112 6.37 -3.51 22.51
CA ALA A 112 7.18 -3.62 23.72
C ALA A 112 8.23 -4.74 23.65
N VAL A 113 7.90 -5.90 23.05
CA VAL A 113 8.84 -7.01 22.85
C VAL A 113 9.92 -6.66 21.83
N TRP A 114 9.54 -6.06 20.69
CA TRP A 114 10.52 -5.57 19.71
C TRP A 114 11.41 -4.47 20.30
N TRP A 115 10.86 -3.59 21.14
CA TRP A 115 11.61 -2.55 21.83
C TRP A 115 12.63 -3.11 22.83
N ALA A 116 12.21 -4.03 23.71
CA ALA A 116 13.10 -4.70 24.64
C ALA A 116 14.22 -5.47 23.92
N THR A 117 13.90 -6.06 22.77
CA THR A 117 14.87 -6.76 21.91
C THR A 117 15.89 -5.79 21.30
N LEU A 118 15.44 -4.64 20.78
CA LEU A 118 16.33 -3.59 20.24
C LEU A 118 17.26 -3.01 21.33
N ILE A 119 16.71 -2.64 22.50
CA ILE A 119 17.52 -2.19 23.64
C ILE A 119 18.56 -3.25 24.04
N SER A 120 18.16 -4.53 24.08
CA SER A 120 19.07 -5.63 24.43
C SER A 120 20.20 -5.83 23.41
N LEU A 121 19.92 -5.58 22.13
CA LEU A 121 20.89 -5.77 21.03
C LEU A 121 21.84 -4.59 20.85
N THR A 122 21.31 -3.36 20.76
CA THR A 122 22.09 -2.17 20.39
C THR A 122 22.51 -1.30 21.58
N LYS A 123 22.01 -1.60 22.78
CA LYS A 123 22.37 -1.00 24.07
C LYS A 123 22.29 0.53 24.08
N ASN A 124 23.37 1.21 23.67
CA ASN A 124 23.51 2.66 23.73
C ASN A 124 22.72 3.36 22.59
N GLU A 125 22.58 2.73 21.41
CA GLU A 125 21.89 3.33 20.24
C GLU A 125 20.36 3.37 20.37
N ALA A 126 19.79 2.56 21.27
CA ALA A 126 18.34 2.50 21.54
C ALA A 126 17.93 3.12 22.88
N LEU A 127 18.89 3.67 23.64
CA LEU A 127 18.60 4.51 24.81
C LEU A 127 18.31 5.96 24.37
N PRO A 128 17.70 6.80 25.22
CA PRO A 128 17.52 8.22 24.94
C PRO A 128 18.87 8.87 24.60
N GLY A 129 18.99 9.45 23.40
CA GLY A 129 20.23 10.03 22.85
C GLY A 129 21.00 9.13 21.86
N GLY A 130 20.53 7.90 21.59
CA GLY A 130 21.06 7.05 20.51
C GLY A 130 20.26 7.18 19.20
N SER A 131 20.88 6.88 18.05
CA SER A 131 20.31 7.16 16.71
C SER A 131 18.99 6.44 16.39
N LEU A 132 18.73 5.29 17.03
CA LEU A 132 17.56 4.45 16.76
C LEU A 132 16.36 4.78 17.68
N TYR A 133 16.60 5.38 18.84
CA TYR A 133 15.56 5.80 19.78
C TYR A 133 14.56 6.77 19.11
N PRO A 134 14.99 7.84 18.42
CA PRO A 134 14.12 8.73 17.66
C PRO A 134 13.19 8.05 16.67
N ILE A 135 13.75 7.14 15.86
CA ILE A 135 13.03 6.49 14.76
C ILE A 135 11.91 5.60 15.33
N LEU A 136 12.12 4.97 16.49
CA LEU A 136 11.06 4.19 17.14
C LEU A 136 9.98 5.08 17.78
N ILE A 137 10.35 6.13 18.51
CA ILE A 137 9.36 7.06 19.11
C ILE A 137 8.47 7.67 18.01
N LEU A 138 9.09 8.05 16.89
CA LEU A 138 8.41 8.48 15.69
C LEU A 138 7.50 7.41 15.11
N PHE A 139 7.96 6.16 14.97
CA PHE A 139 7.15 5.08 14.41
C PHE A 139 5.92 4.75 15.28
N ILE A 140 6.09 4.67 16.59
CA ILE A 140 4.99 4.46 17.55
C ILE A 140 4.03 5.65 17.53
N GLY A 141 4.56 6.88 17.57
CA GLY A 141 3.78 8.11 17.51
C GLY A 141 2.95 8.19 16.23
N ALA A 142 3.57 7.93 15.07
CA ALA A 142 2.89 7.94 13.79
C ALA A 142 1.82 6.84 13.69
N TRP A 143 2.10 5.63 14.18
CA TRP A 143 1.11 4.54 14.25
C TRP A 143 -0.12 4.95 15.09
N CYS A 144 0.11 5.52 16.26
CA CYS A 144 -0.95 6.06 17.13
C CYS A 144 -1.73 7.19 16.44
N GLY A 145 -1.04 8.16 15.83
CA GLY A 145 -1.67 9.26 15.08
C GLY A 145 -2.57 8.76 13.94
N GLY A 146 -2.08 7.80 13.15
CA GLY A 146 -2.86 7.14 12.11
C GLY A 146 -4.10 6.42 12.64
N TYR A 147 -3.97 5.72 13.79
CA TYR A 147 -5.09 5.04 14.43
C TYR A 147 -6.15 6.02 14.98
N ILE A 148 -5.73 7.16 15.53
CA ILE A 148 -6.61 8.23 16.02
C ILE A 148 -7.42 8.89 14.89
N ILE A 149 -6.82 9.04 13.69
CA ILE A 149 -7.51 9.62 12.53
C ILE A 149 -8.39 8.59 11.79
N LYS A 150 -8.07 7.29 11.83
CA LYS A 150 -8.82 6.18 11.21
C LYS A 150 -10.36 6.18 11.41
N PRO A 151 -10.95 6.56 12.57
CA PRO A 151 -12.42 6.66 12.71
C PRO A 151 -13.05 7.89 12.03
N THR A 152 -12.26 8.86 11.59
CA THR A 152 -12.76 10.05 10.87
C THR A 152 -12.88 9.79 9.37
N THR A 153 -13.43 10.75 8.61
CA THR A 153 -13.43 10.71 7.14
C THR A 153 -12.07 11.03 6.52
N LEU A 154 -11.05 11.36 7.32
CA LEU A 154 -9.72 11.74 6.86
C LEU A 154 -8.80 10.50 6.76
N PRO A 155 -7.86 10.48 5.79
CA PRO A 155 -6.90 9.39 5.64
C PRO A 155 -5.96 9.26 6.85
N PRO A 156 -5.65 8.03 7.34
CA PRO A 156 -4.69 7.80 8.44
C PRO A 156 -3.31 8.45 8.23
N LEU A 157 -2.88 8.56 6.96
CA LEU A 157 -1.68 9.25 6.48
C LEU A 157 -1.48 10.62 7.14
N LEU A 158 -2.56 11.40 7.29
CA LEU A 158 -2.53 12.74 7.90
C LEU A 158 -2.09 12.68 9.36
N GLY A 159 -2.57 11.69 10.12
CA GLY A 159 -2.25 11.56 11.53
C GLY A 159 -0.80 11.17 11.76
N MET A 160 -0.26 10.32 10.88
CA MET A 160 1.15 9.93 10.86
C MET A 160 2.05 11.15 10.61
N LEU A 161 1.70 11.98 9.61
CA LEU A 161 2.46 13.16 9.23
C LEU A 161 2.38 14.30 10.27
N VAL A 162 1.19 14.52 10.86
CA VAL A 162 1.02 15.50 11.95
C VAL A 162 1.84 15.12 13.18
N VAL A 163 1.89 13.85 13.57
CA VAL A 163 2.72 13.43 14.71
C VAL A 163 4.22 13.61 14.42
N GLY A 164 4.68 13.27 13.21
CA GLY A 164 6.06 13.58 12.78
C GLY A 164 6.38 15.07 12.93
N CYS A 165 5.48 15.94 12.45
CA CYS A 165 5.65 17.39 12.54
C CYS A 165 5.67 17.89 14.00
N LEU A 166 4.83 17.35 14.87
CA LEU A 166 4.82 17.70 16.30
C LEU A 166 6.13 17.28 16.99
N LEU A 167 6.65 16.08 16.69
CA LEU A 167 7.90 15.57 17.25
C LEU A 167 9.15 16.38 16.84
N ALA A 168 9.07 17.18 15.78
CA ALA A 168 10.15 18.07 15.34
C ALA A 168 10.03 19.52 15.84
N ASN A 169 8.83 19.96 16.23
CA ASN A 169 8.54 21.38 16.45
C ASN A 169 8.02 21.73 17.85
N VAL A 170 7.64 20.75 18.68
CA VAL A 170 7.18 21.01 20.05
C VAL A 170 8.39 21.27 20.96
N PRO A 171 8.49 22.46 21.60
CA PRO A 171 9.58 22.76 22.52
C PRO A 171 9.61 21.76 23.69
N GLY A 172 10.77 21.14 23.93
CA GLY A 172 10.96 20.11 24.97
C GLY A 172 10.90 18.66 24.46
N ILE A 173 10.65 18.43 23.17
CA ILE A 173 10.78 17.11 22.53
C ILE A 173 11.80 17.23 21.39
N ASP A 174 13.11 17.20 21.70
CA ASP A 174 14.17 17.28 20.69
C ASP A 174 14.40 15.97 19.90
N VAL A 175 13.57 14.95 20.16
CA VAL A 175 13.71 13.58 19.64
C VAL A 175 13.89 13.52 18.12
N ALA A 176 13.20 14.36 17.33
CA ALA A 176 13.34 14.30 15.87
C ALA A 176 14.67 14.85 15.32
N LYS A 177 15.37 15.71 16.06
CA LYS A 177 16.66 16.30 15.62
C LYS A 177 17.80 15.28 15.65
N ASP A 178 17.67 14.27 16.51
CA ASP A 178 18.62 13.17 16.65
C ASP A 178 18.42 12.06 15.58
N ILE A 179 17.47 12.23 14.64
CA ILE A 179 17.27 11.28 13.53
C ILE A 179 18.41 11.44 12.51
N GLU A 180 19.30 10.45 12.44
CA GLU A 180 20.37 10.45 11.45
C GLU A 180 19.82 10.44 10.00
N PRO A 181 20.25 11.36 9.11
CA PRO A 181 19.76 11.46 7.75
C PRO A 181 19.91 10.17 6.92
N ALA A 182 20.98 9.40 7.15
CA ALA A 182 21.26 8.15 6.47
C ALA A 182 20.16 7.10 6.73
N TRP A 183 19.81 6.85 8.00
CA TRP A 183 18.74 5.93 8.38
C TRP A 183 17.36 6.40 7.89
N SER A 184 17.09 7.70 7.97
CA SER A 184 15.86 8.29 7.39
C SER A 184 15.76 8.03 5.87
N SER A 185 16.85 8.23 5.13
CA SER A 185 16.90 8.00 3.68
C SER A 185 16.74 6.51 3.33
N ALA A 186 17.38 5.62 4.09
CA ALA A 186 17.25 4.17 3.93
C ALA A 186 15.80 3.69 4.20
N ALA A 187 15.20 4.10 5.33
CA ALA A 187 13.82 3.75 5.69
C ALA A 187 12.81 4.23 4.64
N ARG A 188 12.94 5.48 4.16
CA ARG A 188 12.13 6.02 3.06
C ARG A 188 12.29 5.22 1.76
N SER A 189 13.49 4.75 1.46
CA SER A 189 13.78 3.93 0.26
C SER A 189 13.18 2.52 0.35
N ILE A 190 13.20 1.91 1.54
CA ILE A 190 12.53 0.62 1.79
C ILE A 190 11.02 0.78 1.66
N ALA A 191 10.42 1.80 2.27
CA ALA A 191 8.99 2.07 2.14
C ALA A 191 8.56 2.32 0.69
N LEU A 192 9.35 3.08 -0.08
CA LEU A 192 9.14 3.28 -1.52
C LEU A 192 9.17 1.94 -2.28
N THR A 193 10.12 1.06 -1.95
CA THR A 193 10.22 -0.28 -2.54
C THR A 193 8.95 -1.10 -2.29
N VAL A 194 8.45 -1.11 -1.05
CA VAL A 194 7.27 -1.87 -0.66
C VAL A 194 6.02 -1.38 -1.40
N ILE A 195 5.81 -0.06 -1.50
CA ILE A 195 4.63 0.46 -2.22
C ILE A 195 4.72 0.30 -3.74
N LEU A 196 5.90 0.44 -4.35
CA LEU A 196 6.07 0.20 -5.79
C LEU A 196 5.94 -1.29 -6.14
N THR A 197 6.39 -2.18 -5.25
CA THR A 197 6.13 -3.61 -5.39
C THR A 197 4.62 -3.88 -5.34
N ARG A 198 3.92 -3.36 -4.32
CA ARG A 198 2.46 -3.50 -4.19
C ARG A 198 1.71 -2.85 -5.37
N ALA A 199 2.22 -1.74 -5.91
CA ALA A 199 1.70 -1.08 -7.11
C ALA A 199 1.76 -2.01 -8.32
N GLY A 200 2.94 -2.58 -8.60
CA GLY A 200 3.17 -3.47 -9.75
C GLY A 200 2.35 -4.76 -9.65
N LEU A 201 2.26 -5.34 -8.45
CA LEU A 201 1.36 -6.46 -8.17
C LEU A 201 -0.12 -6.10 -8.47
N GLY A 202 -0.54 -4.86 -8.21
CA GLY A 202 -1.91 -4.40 -8.40
C GLY A 202 -2.32 -4.03 -9.84
N LEU A 203 -1.39 -3.99 -10.80
CA LEU A 203 -1.72 -3.67 -12.20
C LEU A 203 -2.44 -4.82 -12.92
N ASP A 204 -3.34 -4.48 -13.85
CA ASP A 204 -3.96 -5.41 -14.80
C ASP A 204 -3.28 -5.24 -16.18
N PRO A 205 -2.69 -6.29 -16.77
CA PRO A 205 -2.07 -6.19 -18.09
C PRO A 205 -3.03 -5.79 -19.20
N VAL A 206 -4.30 -6.26 -19.16
CA VAL A 206 -5.26 -6.04 -20.25
C VAL A 206 -5.71 -4.57 -20.26
N ALA A 207 -6.03 -4.02 -19.08
CA ALA A 207 -6.28 -2.59 -18.94
C ALA A 207 -5.05 -1.74 -19.31
N LEU A 208 -3.84 -2.15 -18.92
CA LEU A 208 -2.62 -1.39 -19.19
C LEU A 208 -2.29 -1.30 -20.69
N GLU A 209 -2.41 -2.40 -21.43
CA GLU A 209 -2.21 -2.42 -22.88
C GLU A 209 -3.21 -1.51 -23.59
N ARG A 210 -4.51 -1.67 -23.29
CA ARG A 210 -5.61 -0.86 -23.86
C ARG A 210 -5.45 0.64 -23.58
N LEU A 211 -4.92 1.01 -22.42
CA LEU A 211 -4.83 2.39 -21.95
C LEU A 211 -3.42 3.00 -22.10
N SER A 212 -2.45 2.26 -22.65
CA SER A 212 -1.03 2.65 -22.76
C SER A 212 -0.80 4.06 -23.30
N LEU A 213 -1.51 4.45 -24.37
CA LEU A 213 -1.42 5.80 -24.95
C LEU A 213 -1.98 6.89 -24.00
N LEU A 214 -3.03 6.57 -23.24
CA LEU A 214 -3.61 7.48 -22.24
C LEU A 214 -2.71 7.58 -21.00
N VAL A 215 -2.09 6.48 -20.57
CA VAL A 215 -1.07 6.43 -19.52
C VAL A 215 0.08 7.38 -19.85
N LEU A 216 0.64 7.30 -21.07
CA LEU A 216 1.69 8.20 -21.54
C LEU A 216 1.22 9.67 -21.58
N ARG A 217 0.06 9.95 -22.16
CA ARG A 217 -0.47 11.32 -22.24
C ARG A 217 -0.71 11.94 -20.86
N LEU A 218 -1.21 11.15 -19.90
CA LEU A 218 -1.50 11.60 -18.54
C LEU A 218 -0.25 11.77 -17.68
N ALA A 219 0.80 10.97 -17.91
CA ALA A 219 2.09 11.14 -17.25
C ALA A 219 2.81 12.42 -17.74
N PHE A 220 2.94 12.60 -19.05
CA PHE A 220 3.78 13.66 -19.60
C PHE A 220 3.09 15.03 -19.72
N LEU A 221 1.88 15.14 -20.29
CA LEU A 221 1.32 16.46 -20.62
C LEU A 221 0.98 17.32 -19.39
N PRO A 222 0.26 16.82 -18.36
CA PRO A 222 -0.06 17.61 -17.17
C PRO A 222 1.20 17.99 -16.38
N SER A 223 2.16 17.07 -16.28
CA SER A 223 3.41 17.27 -15.54
C SER A 223 4.29 18.34 -16.20
N LEU A 224 4.53 18.25 -17.52
CA LEU A 224 5.30 19.27 -18.24
C LEU A 224 4.61 20.65 -18.23
N ALA A 225 3.27 20.70 -18.30
CA ALA A 225 2.55 21.96 -18.19
C ALA A 225 2.67 22.58 -16.78
N GLU A 226 2.62 21.77 -15.73
CA GLU A 226 2.89 22.21 -14.35
C GLU A 226 4.35 22.67 -14.19
N VAL A 227 5.35 21.94 -14.70
CA VAL A 227 6.76 22.37 -14.68
C VAL A 227 6.96 23.74 -15.34
N LEU A 228 6.30 23.99 -16.47
CA LEU A 228 6.40 25.28 -17.17
C LEU A 228 5.78 26.43 -16.35
N VAL A 229 4.60 26.22 -15.76
CA VAL A 229 3.94 27.24 -14.95
C VAL A 229 4.67 27.47 -13.63
N ASP A 230 5.03 26.41 -12.90
CA ASP A 230 5.77 26.50 -11.64
C ASP A 230 7.17 27.10 -11.84
N GLY A 231 7.85 26.79 -12.95
CA GLY A 231 9.15 27.37 -13.29
C GLY A 231 9.07 28.87 -13.58
N VAL A 232 8.07 29.31 -14.35
CA VAL A 232 7.85 30.74 -14.60
C VAL A 232 7.38 31.46 -13.33
N ALA A 233 6.48 30.85 -12.55
CA ALA A 233 5.98 31.41 -11.30
C ALA A 233 7.07 31.51 -10.22
N ALA A 234 7.93 30.51 -10.08
CA ALA A 234 9.07 30.53 -9.16
C ALA A 234 10.10 31.61 -9.55
N ARG A 235 10.29 31.86 -10.86
CA ARG A 235 11.13 32.98 -11.32
C ARG A 235 10.51 34.33 -10.94
N LEU A 236 9.22 34.52 -11.19
CA LEU A 236 8.54 35.82 -11.06
C LEU A 236 8.16 36.19 -9.63
N ILE A 237 7.77 35.21 -8.81
CA ILE A 237 7.27 35.43 -7.44
C ILE A 237 8.41 35.25 -6.42
N LEU A 238 9.14 34.13 -6.48
CA LEU A 238 10.17 33.79 -5.49
C LEU A 238 11.57 34.38 -5.81
N GLY A 239 11.71 35.00 -6.99
CA GLY A 239 12.95 35.66 -7.44
C GLY A 239 14.08 34.72 -7.84
N PHE A 240 13.86 33.40 -7.88
CA PHE A 240 14.88 32.40 -8.18
C PHE A 240 15.56 32.63 -9.54
N PRO A 241 16.84 32.23 -9.74
CA PRO A 241 17.41 32.03 -11.06
C PRO A 241 16.59 31.02 -11.89
N TRP A 242 16.62 31.10 -13.22
CA TRP A 242 15.85 30.20 -14.09
C TRP A 242 16.11 28.71 -13.81
N THR A 243 17.36 28.33 -13.59
CA THR A 243 17.77 26.95 -13.30
C THR A 243 17.15 26.44 -12.00
N TRP A 244 17.26 27.22 -10.92
CA TRP A 244 16.64 26.95 -9.62
C TRP A 244 15.10 26.95 -9.68
N SER A 245 14.52 27.79 -10.53
CA SER A 245 13.07 27.86 -10.74
C SER A 245 12.53 26.57 -11.36
N PHE A 246 13.18 26.08 -12.43
CA PHE A 246 12.81 24.80 -13.05
C PHE A 246 13.21 23.58 -12.20
N LEU A 247 14.29 23.67 -11.41
CA LEU A 247 14.63 22.67 -10.40
C LEU A 247 13.50 22.51 -9.38
N LEU A 248 13.00 23.61 -8.81
CA LEU A 248 11.83 23.59 -7.92
C LEU A 248 10.58 23.07 -8.65
N ALA A 249 10.36 23.48 -9.90
CA ALA A 249 9.21 23.05 -10.68
C ALA A 249 9.16 21.53 -10.91
N PHE A 250 10.30 20.87 -11.15
CA PHE A 250 10.37 19.40 -11.22
C PHE A 250 10.19 18.72 -9.84
N VAL A 251 10.61 19.36 -8.74
CA VAL A 251 10.28 18.87 -7.39
C VAL A 251 8.77 18.97 -7.14
N LEU A 252 8.13 20.04 -7.60
CA LEU A 252 6.70 20.22 -7.44
C LEU A 252 5.88 19.30 -8.34
N SER A 253 6.12 19.24 -9.65
CA SER A 253 5.20 18.64 -10.65
C SER A 253 4.89 17.14 -10.51
N VAL A 254 5.55 16.42 -9.60
CA VAL A 254 5.40 14.97 -9.45
C VAL A 254 4.29 14.57 -8.48
N VAL A 255 3.40 13.69 -8.92
CA VAL A 255 2.41 13.05 -8.04
C VAL A 255 3.02 11.90 -7.25
N SER A 256 2.60 11.75 -5.99
CA SER A 256 3.15 10.75 -5.08
C SER A 256 2.52 9.36 -5.26
N PRO A 257 3.31 8.33 -5.60
CA PRO A 257 2.84 6.94 -5.60
C PRO A 257 2.36 6.50 -4.21
N ALA A 258 3.02 6.91 -3.13
CA ALA A 258 2.70 6.46 -1.78
C ALA A 258 1.34 6.94 -1.24
N VAL A 259 0.77 7.98 -1.84
CA VAL A 259 -0.58 8.46 -1.49
C VAL A 259 -1.61 7.92 -2.48
N VAL A 260 -1.29 7.94 -3.77
CA VAL A 260 -2.24 7.53 -4.82
C VAL A 260 -2.40 6.00 -4.88
N VAL A 261 -1.32 5.23 -4.81
CA VAL A 261 -1.36 3.76 -4.96
C VAL A 261 -2.23 3.10 -3.87
N PRO A 262 -2.06 3.35 -2.56
CA PRO A 262 -2.91 2.71 -1.55
C PRO A 262 -4.40 3.03 -1.74
N SER A 263 -4.73 4.27 -2.11
CA SER A 263 -6.11 4.69 -2.36
C SER A 263 -6.70 4.05 -3.63
N MET A 264 -5.91 3.92 -4.71
CA MET A 264 -6.34 3.25 -5.95
C MET A 264 -6.52 1.74 -5.76
N LEU A 265 -5.60 1.09 -5.06
CA LEU A 265 -5.75 -0.32 -4.69
C LEU A 265 -6.97 -0.54 -3.79
N GLY A 266 -7.18 0.33 -2.78
CA GLY A 266 -8.37 0.26 -1.92
C GLY A 266 -9.71 0.56 -2.64
N LEU A 267 -9.69 1.23 -3.79
CA LEU A 267 -10.86 1.38 -4.68
C LEU A 267 -11.03 0.13 -5.57
N SER A 268 -9.92 -0.38 -6.12
CA SER A 268 -9.85 -1.61 -6.92
C SER A 268 -10.38 -2.82 -6.14
N GLU A 269 -9.92 -3.01 -4.90
CA GLU A 269 -10.36 -4.07 -3.97
C GLU A 269 -11.86 -4.02 -3.64
N LYS A 270 -12.51 -2.85 -3.81
CA LYS A 270 -13.96 -2.65 -3.59
C LYS A 270 -14.79 -2.73 -4.89
N GLY A 271 -14.16 -2.98 -6.03
CA GLY A 271 -14.77 -3.09 -7.35
C GLY A 271 -14.90 -1.78 -8.15
N TYR A 272 -14.39 -0.65 -7.64
CA TYR A 272 -14.59 0.66 -8.28
C TYR A 272 -13.63 0.89 -9.45
N GLY A 273 -14.19 1.24 -10.62
CA GLY A 273 -13.42 1.66 -11.80
C GLY A 273 -12.73 0.54 -12.57
N LEU A 274 -12.99 -0.73 -12.23
CA LEU A 274 -12.33 -1.90 -12.85
C LEU A 274 -12.65 -2.05 -14.34
N ASN A 275 -13.92 -1.93 -14.75
CA ASN A 275 -14.36 -2.04 -16.15
C ASN A 275 -13.52 -1.20 -17.12
N LYS A 276 -13.14 0.01 -16.70
CA LYS A 276 -12.32 0.94 -17.48
C LYS A 276 -10.86 0.98 -17.08
N GLY A 277 -10.41 0.16 -16.13
CA GLY A 277 -9.01 0.07 -15.72
C GLY A 277 -8.48 1.34 -15.05
N ILE A 278 -9.35 2.16 -14.43
CA ILE A 278 -8.96 3.48 -13.92
C ILE A 278 -7.88 3.39 -12.81
N PRO A 279 -7.97 2.47 -11.83
CA PRO A 279 -6.88 2.27 -10.87
C PRO A 279 -5.54 1.93 -11.55
N THR A 280 -5.56 1.04 -12.55
CA THR A 280 -4.37 0.62 -13.32
C THR A 280 -3.75 1.77 -14.11
N LEU A 281 -4.59 2.54 -14.84
CA LEU A 281 -4.19 3.76 -15.56
C LEU A 281 -3.49 4.75 -14.63
N VAL A 282 -4.10 5.02 -13.46
CA VAL A 282 -3.58 5.97 -12.49
C VAL A 282 -2.24 5.50 -11.90
N ILE A 283 -2.17 4.26 -11.43
CA ILE A 283 -0.95 3.69 -10.83
C ILE A 283 0.22 3.68 -11.82
N ALA A 284 -0.03 3.29 -13.08
CA ALA A 284 1.00 3.27 -14.12
C ALA A 284 1.48 4.68 -14.50
N ALA A 285 0.57 5.63 -14.73
CA ALA A 285 0.94 6.98 -15.14
C ALA A 285 1.63 7.79 -14.02
N VAL A 286 1.26 7.60 -12.74
CA VAL A 286 1.98 8.19 -11.60
C VAL A 286 3.43 7.66 -11.52
N SER A 287 3.65 6.41 -11.88
CA SER A 287 4.99 5.81 -11.87
C SER A 287 5.90 6.34 -12.98
N LEU A 288 5.34 6.68 -14.14
CA LEU A 288 6.07 7.34 -15.24
C LEU A 288 6.32 8.82 -14.95
N ASP A 289 5.34 9.53 -14.38
CA ASP A 289 5.47 10.92 -13.91
C ASP A 289 6.63 11.06 -12.91
N ALA A 290 6.77 10.11 -11.98
CA ALA A 290 7.87 10.06 -11.03
C ALA A 290 9.26 10.01 -11.70
N VAL A 291 9.43 9.28 -12.81
CA VAL A 291 10.71 9.21 -13.51
C VAL A 291 10.98 10.47 -14.33
N LEU A 292 9.96 11.01 -15.03
CA LEU A 292 10.08 12.29 -15.72
C LEU A 292 10.58 13.40 -14.77
N ALA A 293 10.01 13.48 -13.57
CA ALA A 293 10.39 14.47 -12.58
C ALA A 293 11.77 14.23 -11.94
N ILE A 294 12.11 13.00 -11.56
CA ILE A 294 13.42 12.67 -10.99
C ILE A 294 14.54 12.95 -12.01
N THR A 295 14.33 12.55 -13.26
CA THR A 295 15.23 12.91 -14.37
C THR A 295 15.34 14.42 -14.53
N GLY A 296 14.22 15.13 -14.68
CA GLY A 296 14.21 16.58 -14.93
C GLY A 296 14.87 17.38 -13.82
N PHE A 297 14.60 17.01 -12.56
CA PHE A 297 15.32 17.51 -11.40
C PHE A 297 16.83 17.26 -11.50
N GLY A 298 17.24 16.03 -11.86
CA GLY A 298 18.65 15.70 -12.07
C GLY A 298 19.33 16.56 -13.14
N VAL A 299 18.66 16.81 -14.27
CA VAL A 299 19.17 17.73 -15.31
C VAL A 299 19.38 19.14 -14.73
N MET A 300 18.37 19.69 -14.05
CA MET A 300 18.46 21.03 -13.49
C MET A 300 19.50 21.14 -12.36
N LEU A 301 19.63 20.11 -11.52
CA LEU A 301 20.63 20.02 -10.45
C LEU A 301 22.05 20.03 -11.04
N SER A 302 22.30 19.20 -12.05
CA SER A 302 23.59 19.19 -12.77
C SER A 302 23.92 20.53 -13.41
N VAL A 303 22.93 21.25 -13.97
CA VAL A 303 23.14 22.60 -14.51
C VAL A 303 23.43 23.62 -13.40
N CYS A 304 22.68 23.59 -12.29
CA CYS A 304 22.93 24.48 -11.13
C CYS A 304 24.35 24.34 -10.57
N PHE A 305 24.88 23.12 -10.52
CA PHE A 305 26.16 22.80 -9.90
C PHE A 305 27.30 22.50 -10.89
N SER A 306 27.08 22.75 -12.18
CA SER A 306 28.00 22.51 -13.31
C SER A 306 28.63 21.11 -13.33
N GLN A 307 27.82 20.07 -13.07
CA GLN A 307 28.27 18.68 -13.02
C GLN A 307 27.97 17.94 -14.34
N GLY A 308 29.03 17.55 -15.07
CA GLY A 308 28.95 16.63 -16.21
C GLY A 308 28.52 17.26 -17.54
N ASP A 309 28.45 16.44 -18.59
CA ASP A 309 27.99 16.85 -19.91
C ASP A 309 26.45 16.89 -19.97
N LEU A 310 25.90 18.06 -20.29
CA LEU A 310 24.46 18.29 -20.42
C LEU A 310 23.81 17.37 -21.46
N ALA A 311 24.49 17.07 -22.57
CA ALA A 311 23.94 16.20 -23.61
C ALA A 311 23.75 14.77 -23.07
N TRP A 312 24.75 14.24 -22.37
CA TRP A 312 24.64 12.96 -21.67
C TRP A 312 23.52 12.95 -20.63
N ILE A 313 23.41 13.99 -19.81
CA ILE A 313 22.43 14.05 -18.71
C ILE A 313 20.98 14.15 -19.22
N VAL A 314 20.73 14.85 -20.34
CA VAL A 314 19.41 14.88 -20.99
C VAL A 314 19.08 13.51 -21.60
N CYS A 315 20.03 12.86 -22.30
CA CYS A 315 19.84 11.53 -22.87
C CYS A 315 19.68 10.43 -21.81
N LYS A 316 20.28 10.60 -20.62
CA LYS A 316 20.21 9.67 -19.48
C LYS A 316 18.78 9.46 -18.99
N GLY A 317 17.88 10.43 -19.14
CA GLY A 317 16.49 10.32 -18.69
C GLY A 317 15.66 9.23 -19.38
N PRO A 318 15.41 9.34 -20.70
CA PRO A 318 14.75 8.27 -21.46
C PRO A 318 15.48 6.92 -21.33
N LEU A 319 16.81 6.96 -21.23
CA LEU A 319 17.63 5.75 -21.07
C LEU A 319 17.45 5.09 -19.69
N GLU A 320 17.32 5.85 -18.61
CA GLU A 320 16.98 5.35 -17.26
C GLU A 320 15.61 4.66 -17.25
N ALA A 321 14.62 5.22 -17.94
CA ALA A 321 13.30 4.62 -18.05
C ALA A 321 13.34 3.29 -18.83
N LEU A 322 14.04 3.25 -19.97
CA LEU A 322 14.19 2.05 -20.79
C LEU A 322 14.99 0.95 -20.06
N VAL A 323 16.12 1.30 -19.44
CA VAL A 323 16.95 0.37 -18.66
C VAL A 323 16.19 -0.12 -17.43
N GLY A 324 15.44 0.74 -16.75
CA GLY A 324 14.59 0.35 -15.62
C GLY A 324 13.55 -0.69 -16.02
N ILE A 325 12.77 -0.42 -17.08
CA ILE A 325 11.76 -1.36 -17.60
C ILE A 325 12.41 -2.67 -18.08
N ALA A 326 13.53 -2.62 -18.80
CA ALA A 326 14.22 -3.81 -19.32
C ALA A 326 14.81 -4.68 -18.20
N PHE A 327 15.48 -4.09 -17.22
CA PHE A 327 16.05 -4.80 -16.08
C PHE A 327 14.97 -5.39 -15.18
N GLY A 328 13.95 -4.59 -14.84
CA GLY A 328 12.82 -5.08 -14.04
C GLY A 328 12.07 -6.21 -14.74
N SER A 329 11.81 -6.10 -16.06
CA SER A 329 11.14 -7.15 -16.83
C SER A 329 11.95 -8.45 -16.90
N THR A 330 13.26 -8.38 -17.17
CA THR A 330 14.11 -9.59 -17.23
C THR A 330 14.26 -10.27 -15.87
N PHE A 331 14.37 -9.50 -14.79
CA PHE A 331 14.38 -10.05 -13.43
C PHE A 331 13.01 -10.63 -13.05
N GLY A 332 11.91 -9.95 -13.40
CA GLY A 332 10.53 -10.42 -13.19
C GLY A 332 10.23 -11.75 -13.90
N VAL A 333 10.68 -11.91 -15.15
CA VAL A 333 10.62 -13.20 -15.87
C VAL A 333 11.43 -14.27 -15.14
N SER A 334 12.61 -13.93 -14.60
CA SER A 334 13.45 -14.88 -13.87
C SER A 334 12.76 -15.41 -12.60
N LEU A 335 11.98 -14.56 -11.90
CA LEU A 335 11.15 -14.96 -10.75
C LEU A 335 10.04 -15.96 -11.10
N TRP A 336 9.75 -16.19 -12.38
CA TRP A 336 8.83 -17.25 -12.79
C TRP A 336 9.41 -18.67 -12.68
N TYR A 337 10.74 -18.79 -12.66
CA TYR A 337 11.45 -20.09 -12.72
C TYR A 337 12.15 -20.45 -11.41
N PHE A 338 12.74 -19.48 -10.69
CA PHE A 338 13.47 -19.75 -9.44
C PHE A 338 12.63 -20.43 -8.33
N PRO A 339 11.37 -20.05 -8.05
CA PRO A 339 10.59 -20.68 -6.98
C PRO A 339 10.02 -22.03 -7.46
N GLN A 340 10.62 -23.14 -7.03
CA GLN A 340 10.15 -24.48 -7.38
C GLN A 340 8.70 -24.69 -6.91
N LYS A 341 7.79 -24.94 -7.88
CA LYS A 341 6.34 -25.05 -7.63
C LYS A 341 5.93 -26.14 -6.64
N SER A 342 6.77 -27.15 -6.43
CA SER A 342 6.56 -28.24 -5.47
C SER A 342 6.88 -27.88 -4.01
N SER A 343 7.36 -26.66 -3.74
CA SER A 343 7.72 -26.25 -2.37
C SER A 343 6.51 -25.87 -1.53
N LYS A 344 6.41 -26.39 -0.29
CA LYS A 344 5.32 -26.06 0.65
C LYS A 344 5.24 -24.56 0.99
N ASN A 345 6.38 -23.85 0.93
CA ASN A 345 6.52 -22.43 1.27
C ASN A 345 6.65 -21.52 0.02
N LEU A 346 6.07 -21.91 -1.13
CA LEU A 346 6.17 -21.20 -2.40
C LEU A 346 5.84 -19.70 -2.32
N SER A 347 4.79 -19.33 -1.57
CA SER A 347 4.39 -17.93 -1.37
C SER A 347 5.43 -17.11 -0.62
N LEU A 348 6.12 -17.71 0.35
CA LEU A 348 7.17 -17.06 1.15
C LEU A 348 8.39 -16.79 0.26
N PHE A 349 8.87 -17.80 -0.48
CA PHE A 349 10.00 -17.63 -1.40
C PHE A 349 9.70 -16.60 -2.51
N ARG A 350 8.49 -16.63 -3.10
CA ARG A 350 8.06 -15.60 -4.06
C ARG A 350 8.10 -14.20 -3.43
N SER A 351 7.58 -14.03 -2.22
CA SER A 351 7.54 -12.73 -1.52
C SER A 351 8.93 -12.20 -1.17
N VAL A 352 9.82 -13.07 -0.66
CA VAL A 352 11.20 -12.69 -0.29
C VAL A 352 12.03 -12.33 -1.52
N LEU A 353 11.95 -13.10 -2.60
CA LEU A 353 12.66 -12.78 -3.85
C LEU A 353 12.11 -11.52 -4.51
N LEU A 354 10.78 -11.30 -4.44
CA LEU A 354 10.14 -10.10 -4.98
C LEU A 354 10.58 -8.83 -4.23
N ILE A 355 10.49 -8.81 -2.90
CA ILE A 355 10.89 -7.66 -2.08
C ILE A 355 12.41 -7.47 -2.10
N GLY A 356 13.20 -8.55 -2.04
CA GLY A 356 14.65 -8.49 -2.17
C GLY A 356 15.10 -7.96 -3.53
N GLY A 357 14.44 -8.38 -4.61
CA GLY A 357 14.67 -7.86 -5.96
C GLY A 357 14.27 -6.38 -6.08
N GLY A 358 13.13 -5.98 -5.50
CA GLY A 358 12.74 -4.58 -5.39
C GLY A 358 13.80 -3.74 -4.65
N LEU A 359 14.28 -4.20 -3.50
CA LEU A 359 15.32 -3.51 -2.72
C LEU A 359 16.61 -3.38 -3.53
N LEU A 360 17.02 -4.46 -4.22
CA LEU A 360 18.18 -4.44 -5.12
C LEU A 360 18.01 -3.40 -6.24
N THR A 361 16.83 -3.29 -6.85
CA THR A 361 16.60 -2.25 -7.89
C THR A 361 16.67 -0.83 -7.34
N ILE A 362 16.08 -0.56 -6.17
CA ILE A 362 16.05 0.79 -5.58
C ILE A 362 17.42 1.21 -5.04
N PHE A 363 18.08 0.36 -4.25
CA PHE A 363 19.41 0.69 -3.71
C PHE A 363 20.52 0.56 -4.75
N GLY A 364 20.45 -0.43 -5.65
CA GLY A 364 21.40 -0.60 -6.74
C GLY A 364 21.37 0.55 -7.73
N SER A 365 20.19 1.04 -8.13
CA SER A 365 20.06 2.21 -9.01
C SER A 365 20.65 3.49 -8.40
N LYS A 366 20.54 3.67 -7.07
CA LYS A 366 21.21 4.75 -6.35
C LYS A 366 22.74 4.58 -6.37
N ALA A 367 23.25 3.38 -6.10
CA ALA A 367 24.68 3.10 -6.08
C ALA A 367 25.37 3.35 -7.43
N ILE A 368 24.68 3.11 -8.55
CA ILE A 368 25.20 3.39 -9.91
C ILE A 368 24.91 4.82 -10.41
N ASN A 369 24.32 5.69 -9.59
CA ASN A 369 23.86 7.05 -9.96
C ASN A 369 22.78 7.11 -11.05
N TRP A 370 21.95 6.07 -11.21
CA TRP A 370 20.81 6.02 -12.16
C TRP A 370 19.47 5.98 -11.42
N SER A 371 19.28 6.89 -10.46
CA SER A 371 18.19 6.88 -9.48
C SER A 371 16.77 6.88 -10.08
N GLY A 372 16.56 7.39 -11.30
CA GLY A 372 15.27 7.30 -12.00
C GLY A 372 14.91 5.88 -12.50
N SER A 373 15.90 5.02 -12.75
CA SER A 373 15.68 3.65 -13.23
C SER A 373 15.11 2.71 -12.17
N GLY A 374 15.48 2.89 -10.89
CA GLY A 374 15.11 2.02 -9.78
C GLY A 374 13.61 1.89 -9.56
N PRO A 375 12.85 3.00 -9.48
CA PRO A 375 11.39 2.96 -9.33
C PRO A 375 10.66 2.19 -10.43
N LEU A 376 11.02 2.40 -11.70
CA LEU A 376 10.43 1.66 -12.82
C LEU A 376 10.90 0.20 -12.87
N ALA A 377 12.15 -0.09 -12.49
CA ALA A 377 12.63 -1.46 -12.35
C ALA A 377 11.87 -2.22 -11.26
N CYS A 378 11.65 -1.61 -10.09
CA CYS A 378 10.85 -2.20 -9.01
C CYS A 378 9.39 -2.47 -9.44
N LEU A 379 8.76 -1.49 -10.09
CA LEU A 379 7.38 -1.62 -10.59
C LEU A 379 7.27 -2.71 -11.67
N SER A 380 8.13 -2.69 -12.68
CA SER A 380 8.08 -3.63 -13.81
C SER A 380 8.46 -5.05 -13.38
N LEU A 381 9.42 -5.21 -12.47
CA LEU A 381 9.73 -6.49 -11.81
C LEU A 381 8.48 -7.07 -11.14
N ALA A 382 7.79 -6.27 -10.33
CA ALA A 382 6.59 -6.72 -9.65
C ALA A 382 5.41 -7.00 -10.59
N PHE A 383 5.20 -6.16 -11.62
CA PHE A 383 4.18 -6.38 -12.63
C PHE A 383 4.42 -7.64 -13.46
N VAL A 384 5.64 -7.85 -13.96
CA VAL A 384 5.99 -9.02 -14.76
C VAL A 384 5.97 -10.29 -13.90
N ALA A 385 6.45 -10.25 -12.66
CA ALA A 385 6.30 -11.37 -11.73
C ALA A 385 4.81 -11.70 -11.49
N ALA A 386 3.97 -10.68 -11.24
CA ALA A 386 2.53 -10.84 -11.05
C ALA A 386 1.82 -11.39 -12.29
N TYR A 387 2.22 -11.03 -13.50
CA TYR A 387 1.58 -11.45 -14.75
C TYR A 387 1.34 -12.97 -14.80
N ARG A 388 2.41 -13.77 -14.66
CA ARG A 388 2.32 -15.23 -14.68
C ARG A 388 1.70 -15.80 -13.40
N TRP A 389 1.91 -15.17 -12.25
CA TRP A 389 1.36 -15.67 -10.99
C TRP A 389 -0.16 -15.46 -10.89
N LYS A 390 -0.71 -14.35 -11.41
CA LYS A 390 -2.15 -14.09 -11.42
C LYS A 390 -2.91 -15.13 -12.25
N ASP A 391 -2.36 -15.57 -13.37
CA ASP A 391 -2.96 -16.65 -14.17
C ASP A 391 -3.06 -17.98 -13.41
N GLU A 392 -2.14 -18.27 -12.48
CA GLU A 392 -2.24 -19.47 -11.62
C GLU A 392 -3.41 -19.41 -10.61
N TYR A 393 -3.91 -18.21 -10.29
CA TYR A 393 -5.01 -18.01 -9.33
C TYR A 393 -6.33 -17.60 -9.98
N ARG A 394 -6.34 -17.23 -11.27
CA ARG A 394 -7.46 -16.60 -12.01
C ARG A 394 -8.77 -17.40 -11.99
N GLY A 395 -8.70 -18.72 -11.84
CA GLY A 395 -9.88 -19.62 -11.72
C GLY A 395 -10.18 -20.12 -10.30
N THR A 396 -9.45 -19.66 -9.27
CA THR A 396 -9.54 -20.22 -7.90
C THR A 396 -10.35 -19.39 -6.91
N GLY A 397 -10.81 -18.20 -7.32
CA GLY A 397 -11.50 -17.23 -6.46
C GLY A 397 -10.64 -16.65 -5.32
N LYS A 398 -9.33 -16.97 -5.28
CA LYS A 398 -8.41 -16.58 -4.19
C LYS A 398 -7.46 -15.48 -4.67
N LYS A 399 -7.28 -14.44 -3.84
CA LYS A 399 -6.20 -13.47 -4.03
C LYS A 399 -4.83 -14.13 -3.96
N MET A 400 -3.86 -13.54 -4.66
CA MET A 400 -2.49 -14.02 -4.65
C MET A 400 -1.86 -13.76 -3.26
N PRO A 401 -1.34 -14.78 -2.54
CA PRO A 401 -0.81 -14.59 -1.17
C PRO A 401 0.34 -13.59 -1.06
N VAL A 402 1.04 -13.31 -2.15
CA VAL A 402 2.12 -12.32 -2.21
C VAL A 402 1.58 -10.89 -2.06
N GLU A 403 0.37 -10.61 -2.59
CA GLU A 403 -0.29 -9.31 -2.42
C GLU A 403 -0.56 -9.04 -0.93
N ASP A 404 -1.09 -10.03 -0.21
CA ASP A 404 -1.35 -9.96 1.24
C ASP A 404 -0.05 -9.68 2.03
N VAL A 405 1.05 -10.36 1.70
CA VAL A 405 2.37 -10.13 2.33
C VAL A 405 2.85 -8.70 2.10
N THR A 406 2.73 -8.17 0.87
CA THR A 406 3.09 -6.75 0.61
C THR A 406 2.16 -5.76 1.31
N GLY A 407 0.88 -6.10 1.50
CA GLY A 407 -0.07 -5.32 2.29
C GLY A 407 0.32 -5.26 3.77
N VAL A 408 0.69 -6.40 4.37
CA VAL A 408 1.17 -6.47 5.76
C VAL A 408 2.48 -5.69 5.93
N LEU A 409 3.42 -5.84 5.00
CA LEU A 409 4.68 -5.10 5.02
C LEU A 409 4.44 -3.59 4.89
N TRP A 410 3.49 -3.17 4.05
CA TRP A 410 3.10 -1.77 3.92
C TRP A 410 2.50 -1.19 5.21
N MET A 411 1.71 -1.96 5.98
CA MET A 411 1.21 -1.48 7.28
C MET A 411 2.34 -1.09 8.25
N VAL A 412 3.51 -1.71 8.16
CA VAL A 412 4.70 -1.36 8.96
C VAL A 412 5.42 -0.14 8.37
N PHE A 413 5.57 -0.07 7.05
CA PHE A 413 6.33 1.02 6.42
C PHE A 413 5.53 2.32 6.18
N GLU A 414 4.20 2.28 6.18
CA GLU A 414 3.34 3.47 6.00
C GLU A 414 3.52 4.49 7.14
N PRO A 415 3.41 4.13 8.44
CA PRO A 415 3.61 5.10 9.53
C PRO A 415 5.06 5.57 9.63
N LEU A 416 6.03 4.69 9.35
CA LEU A 416 7.45 5.04 9.34
C LEU A 416 7.75 6.08 8.25
N LEU A 417 7.23 5.88 7.03
CA LEU A 417 7.40 6.79 5.91
C LEU A 417 6.78 8.16 6.19
N PHE A 418 5.49 8.22 6.53
CA PHE A 418 4.81 9.49 6.74
C PHE A 418 5.25 10.21 8.03
N GLY A 419 5.64 9.45 9.06
CA GLY A 419 6.28 10.00 10.26
C GLY A 419 7.63 10.65 9.94
N LEU A 420 8.52 9.98 9.19
CA LEU A 420 9.83 10.53 8.80
C LEU A 420 9.73 11.74 7.87
N ILE A 421 8.69 11.77 7.02
CA ILE A 421 8.39 12.95 6.20
C ILE A 421 7.91 14.11 7.08
N GLY A 422 7.07 13.84 8.08
CA GLY A 422 6.62 14.85 9.04
C GLY A 422 7.73 15.35 9.97
N SER A 423 8.70 14.51 10.34
CA SER A 423 9.77 14.89 11.26
C SER A 423 10.93 15.65 10.61
N ALA A 424 11.02 15.66 9.28
CA ALA A 424 12.01 16.43 8.52
C ALA A 424 11.67 17.93 8.42
N VAL A 425 10.85 18.44 9.33
CA VAL A 425 10.14 19.72 9.23
C VAL A 425 10.56 20.61 10.38
N ASP A 426 11.22 21.72 10.08
CA ASP A 426 11.56 22.75 11.06
C ASP A 426 10.76 24.03 10.79
N LEU A 427 9.63 24.17 11.49
CA LEU A 427 8.74 25.34 11.45
C LEU A 427 9.41 26.64 11.90
N SER A 428 10.50 26.56 12.68
CA SER A 428 11.25 27.76 13.09
C SER A 428 12.01 28.41 11.94
N THR A 429 12.19 27.70 10.83
CA THR A 429 12.96 28.17 9.67
C THR A 429 12.12 28.69 8.50
N LEU A 430 10.79 28.73 8.62
CA LEU A 430 9.90 29.22 7.56
C LEU A 430 9.64 30.73 7.68
N ASP A 431 10.29 31.51 6.82
CA ASP A 431 9.91 32.91 6.58
C ASP A 431 8.49 32.98 6.01
N ALA A 432 7.56 33.60 6.75
CA ALA A 432 6.13 33.64 6.41
C ALA A 432 5.83 34.18 4.99
N ASP A 433 6.67 35.09 4.48
CA ASP A 433 6.58 35.62 3.13
C ASP A 433 6.90 34.55 2.06
N THR A 434 8.00 33.80 2.24
CA THR A 434 8.36 32.66 1.39
C THR A 434 7.28 31.57 1.43
N VAL A 435 6.63 31.35 2.59
CA VAL A 435 5.50 30.42 2.72
C VAL A 435 4.33 30.84 1.84
N GLY A 436 3.88 32.10 1.97
CA GLY A 436 2.75 32.62 1.18
C GLY A 436 3.01 32.56 -0.33
N MET A 437 4.20 32.98 -0.75
CA MET A 437 4.65 32.91 -2.14
C MET A 437 4.72 31.46 -2.66
N GLY A 438 5.31 30.54 -1.89
CA GLY A 438 5.43 29.13 -2.25
C GLY A 438 4.08 28.42 -2.38
N ILE A 439 3.13 28.73 -1.51
CA ILE A 439 1.73 28.27 -1.61
C ILE A 439 1.07 28.85 -2.88
N GLY A 440 1.34 30.10 -3.22
CA GLY A 440 0.88 30.73 -4.46
C GLY A 440 1.36 30.01 -5.71
N VAL A 441 2.66 29.70 -5.81
CA VAL A 441 3.25 28.89 -6.89
C VAL A 441 2.55 27.54 -6.98
N LEU A 442 2.50 26.79 -5.88
CA LEU A 442 1.89 25.47 -5.78
C LEU A 442 0.43 25.42 -6.29
N PHE A 443 -0.38 26.43 -5.96
CA PHE A 443 -1.78 26.48 -6.43
C PHE A 443 -1.90 26.81 -7.92
N MET A 444 -1.00 27.60 -8.49
CA MET A 444 -0.98 27.84 -9.94
C MET A 444 -0.59 26.58 -10.71
N GLY A 445 0.47 25.88 -10.28
CA GLY A 445 0.87 24.58 -10.82
C GLY A 445 -0.24 23.53 -10.77
N LEU A 446 -0.85 23.36 -9.59
CA LEU A 446 -2.01 22.48 -9.42
C LEU A 446 -3.17 22.85 -10.35
N THR A 447 -3.47 24.14 -10.50
CA THR A 447 -4.58 24.59 -11.35
C THR A 447 -4.32 24.24 -12.82
N ILE A 448 -3.12 24.51 -13.36
CA ILE A 448 -2.82 24.14 -14.75
C ILE A 448 -2.76 22.61 -14.92
N ARG A 449 -2.23 21.86 -13.94
CA ARG A 449 -2.22 20.40 -13.93
C ARG A 449 -3.64 19.84 -14.04
N MET A 450 -4.57 20.39 -13.24
CA MET A 450 -5.99 20.00 -13.25
C MET A 450 -6.66 20.29 -14.58
N CYS A 451 -6.40 21.47 -15.18
CA CYS A 451 -6.92 21.82 -16.50
C CYS A 451 -6.37 20.88 -17.58
N VAL A 452 -5.06 20.66 -17.65
CA VAL A 452 -4.43 19.81 -18.68
C VAL A 452 -4.78 18.34 -18.51
N ALA A 453 -4.83 17.82 -17.28
CA ALA A 453 -5.33 16.46 -17.01
C ALA A 453 -6.79 16.28 -17.45
N SER A 454 -7.64 17.31 -17.25
CA SER A 454 -9.02 17.31 -17.76
C SER A 454 -9.06 17.27 -19.29
N LEU A 455 -8.25 18.09 -19.97
CA LEU A 455 -8.15 18.10 -21.44
C LEU A 455 -7.64 16.77 -22.01
N VAL A 456 -6.69 16.11 -21.34
CA VAL A 456 -6.24 14.75 -21.68
C VAL A 456 -7.40 13.74 -21.50
N ALA A 457 -8.15 13.84 -20.41
CA ALA A 457 -9.30 12.97 -20.13
C ALA A 457 -10.45 13.14 -21.14
N LEU A 458 -10.67 14.34 -21.70
CA LEU A 458 -11.70 14.57 -22.73
C LEU A 458 -11.49 13.71 -23.99
N ARG A 459 -10.23 13.38 -24.33
CA ARG A 459 -9.84 12.56 -25.49
C ARG A 459 -9.78 11.06 -25.18
N SER A 460 -10.52 10.60 -24.17
CA SER A 460 -10.57 9.20 -23.75
C SER A 460 -12.01 8.67 -23.64
N ASP A 461 -12.18 7.36 -23.71
CA ASP A 461 -13.47 6.66 -23.60
C ASP A 461 -14.02 6.62 -22.15
N LEU A 462 -13.49 7.47 -21.26
CA LEU A 462 -13.98 7.67 -19.90
C LEU A 462 -15.31 8.46 -19.90
N ASN A 463 -16.20 8.13 -18.96
CA ASN A 463 -17.48 8.81 -18.74
C ASN A 463 -17.23 10.18 -18.09
N LEU A 464 -18.19 11.10 -18.18
CA LEU A 464 -18.05 12.45 -17.61
C LEU A 464 -17.67 12.45 -16.10
N LYS A 465 -18.22 11.52 -15.31
CA LYS A 465 -17.83 11.32 -13.90
C LYS A 465 -16.38 10.86 -13.75
N GLU A 466 -15.95 9.89 -14.55
CA GLU A 466 -14.59 9.34 -14.52
C GLU A 466 -13.55 10.39 -14.98
N ARG A 467 -13.92 11.22 -15.97
CA ARG A 467 -13.10 12.36 -16.44
C ARG A 467 -12.90 13.45 -15.38
N PHE A 468 -13.83 13.62 -14.44
CA PHE A 468 -13.68 14.55 -13.31
C PHE A 468 -12.90 13.92 -12.14
N PHE A 469 -13.00 12.61 -11.95
CA PHE A 469 -12.20 11.89 -10.94
C PHE A 469 -10.69 11.89 -11.26
N LEU A 470 -10.32 11.71 -12.53
CA LEU A 470 -8.93 11.52 -12.94
C LEU A 470 -7.99 12.71 -12.57
N PRO A 471 -8.35 13.99 -12.80
CA PRO A 471 -7.57 15.13 -12.31
C PRO A 471 -7.46 15.19 -10.80
N LEU A 472 -8.56 14.93 -10.06
CA LEU A 472 -8.55 14.98 -8.58
C LEU A 472 -7.63 13.92 -7.96
N ALA A 473 -7.50 12.76 -8.62
CA ALA A 473 -6.51 11.74 -8.26
C ALA A 473 -5.06 12.18 -8.54
N TRP A 474 -4.86 13.20 -9.37
CA TRP A 474 -3.58 13.78 -9.79
C TRP A 474 -3.10 14.96 -8.91
N CYS A 475 -3.79 15.25 -7.80
CA CYS A 475 -3.40 16.29 -6.83
C CYS A 475 -2.28 15.93 -5.82
N PRO A 476 -2.19 14.69 -5.27
CA PRO A 476 -1.30 14.43 -4.12
C PRO A 476 0.19 14.52 -4.43
N LYS A 477 0.92 15.40 -3.72
CA LYS A 477 2.39 15.49 -3.68
C LYS A 477 2.89 15.00 -2.32
N ALA A 478 3.98 14.23 -2.25
CA ALA A 478 4.53 13.68 -1.01
C ALA A 478 5.94 13.09 -1.15
N THR A 479 6.05 11.84 -1.61
CA THR A 479 7.28 11.05 -1.41
C THR A 479 8.46 11.45 -2.29
N VAL A 480 8.23 11.90 -3.51
CA VAL A 480 9.32 12.33 -4.39
C VAL A 480 9.83 13.69 -3.91
N GLN A 481 8.94 14.60 -3.53
CA GLN A 481 9.27 15.85 -2.83
C GLN A 481 10.16 15.61 -1.60
N ALA A 482 9.80 14.65 -0.74
CA ALA A 482 10.60 14.28 0.42
C ALA A 482 11.92 13.58 0.08
N ALA A 483 12.07 13.00 -1.12
CA ALA A 483 13.27 12.28 -1.53
C ALA A 483 14.30 13.19 -2.23
N ILE A 484 13.85 14.11 -3.10
CA ILE A 484 14.73 15.00 -3.88
C ILE A 484 14.72 16.46 -3.41
N GLY A 485 13.73 16.91 -2.63
CA GLY A 485 13.63 18.30 -2.17
C GLY A 485 14.79 18.77 -1.27
N ALA A 486 15.39 17.85 -0.50
CA ALA A 486 16.59 18.14 0.30
C ALA A 486 17.88 18.09 -0.53
N VAL A 487 17.93 17.28 -1.61
CA VAL A 487 19.17 16.98 -2.35
C VAL A 487 19.85 18.24 -2.90
N ALA A 488 19.08 19.25 -3.33
CA ALA A 488 19.64 20.51 -3.82
C ALA A 488 20.22 21.40 -2.70
N TYR A 489 19.71 21.28 -1.47
CA TYR A 489 20.28 21.91 -0.28
C TYR A 489 21.54 21.16 0.17
N ASP A 490 21.44 19.84 0.33
CA ASP A 490 22.56 18.98 0.74
C ASP A 490 23.76 19.15 -0.21
N THR A 491 23.51 19.15 -1.52
CA THR A 491 24.56 19.38 -2.55
C THR A 491 25.20 20.77 -2.45
N ALA A 492 24.47 21.81 -2.04
CA ALA A 492 25.03 23.14 -1.82
C ALA A 492 25.93 23.18 -0.57
N VAL A 493 25.51 22.50 0.50
CA VAL A 493 26.26 22.38 1.76
C VAL A 493 27.53 21.57 1.55
N ASP A 494 27.45 20.39 0.93
CA ASP A 494 28.58 19.49 0.65
C ASP A 494 29.67 20.14 -0.22
N LYS A 495 29.26 21.03 -1.15
CA LYS A 495 30.18 21.81 -2.01
C LYS A 495 30.70 23.10 -1.37
N GLY A 496 30.15 23.51 -0.23
CA GLY A 496 30.46 24.80 0.41
C GLY A 496 30.01 26.03 -0.37
N GLU A 497 29.03 25.89 -1.28
CA GLU A 497 28.54 26.99 -2.14
C GLU A 497 27.55 27.87 -1.36
N THR A 498 28.09 28.76 -0.50
CA THR A 498 27.33 29.62 0.44
C THR A 498 26.18 30.39 -0.20
N ASP A 499 26.34 30.81 -1.45
CA ASP A 499 25.38 31.64 -2.18
C ASP A 499 24.16 30.83 -2.65
N LEU A 500 24.29 29.49 -2.72
CA LEU A 500 23.24 28.57 -3.15
C LEU A 500 22.47 27.92 -1.99
N ILE A 501 23.05 27.88 -0.78
CA ILE A 501 22.41 27.34 0.42
C ILE A 501 21.03 27.98 0.70
N PRO A 502 20.82 29.31 0.60
CA PRO A 502 19.51 29.92 0.80
C PRO A 502 18.47 29.44 -0.25
N ASN A 503 18.91 29.21 -1.49
CA ASN A 503 18.03 28.72 -2.55
C ASN A 503 17.63 27.26 -2.30
N GLY A 504 18.60 26.40 -1.93
CA GLY A 504 18.32 25.03 -1.49
C GLY A 504 17.35 24.97 -0.33
N LYS A 505 17.51 25.83 0.68
CA LYS A 505 16.61 25.91 1.84
C LYS A 505 15.19 26.28 1.42
N LYS A 506 15.03 27.31 0.58
CA LYS A 506 13.72 27.69 0.01
C LYS A 506 13.07 26.53 -0.76
N VAL A 507 13.82 25.81 -1.59
CA VAL A 507 13.31 24.63 -2.33
C VAL A 507 12.82 23.54 -1.37
N LEU A 508 13.61 23.19 -0.36
CA LEU A 508 13.22 22.23 0.67
C LEU A 508 11.94 22.65 1.41
N THR A 509 11.85 23.91 1.84
CA THR A 509 10.68 24.49 2.50
C THR A 509 9.42 24.40 1.62
N ILE A 510 9.50 24.78 0.35
CA ILE A 510 8.35 24.79 -0.57
C ILE A 510 7.95 23.37 -0.95
N ALA A 511 8.93 22.48 -1.17
CA ALA A 511 8.70 21.06 -1.37
C ALA A 511 7.91 20.47 -0.20
N PHE A 512 8.30 20.75 1.05
CA PHE A 512 7.58 20.30 2.23
C PHE A 512 6.15 20.88 2.31
N LEU A 513 5.95 22.19 2.09
CA LEU A 513 4.62 22.81 2.10
C LEU A 513 3.67 22.10 1.11
N ALA A 514 4.18 21.70 -0.05
CA ALA A 514 3.42 20.92 -1.03
C ALA A 514 2.99 19.55 -0.49
N ILE A 515 3.84 18.86 0.27
CA ILE A 515 3.49 17.60 0.97
C ILE A 515 2.37 17.86 1.97
N LEU A 516 2.59 18.79 2.91
CA LEU A 516 1.72 19.07 4.05
C LEU A 516 0.29 19.42 3.59
N ILE A 517 0.17 20.21 2.53
CA ILE A 517 -1.12 20.66 2.01
C ILE A 517 -1.76 19.59 1.12
N THR A 518 -1.04 19.04 0.13
CA THR A 518 -1.68 18.29 -0.95
C THR A 518 -1.84 16.79 -0.67
N ALA A 519 -0.98 16.15 0.14
CA ALA A 519 -1.15 14.73 0.46
C ALA A 519 -2.45 14.45 1.23
N PRO A 520 -2.80 15.21 2.30
CA PRO A 520 -4.05 15.01 3.00
C PRO A 520 -5.27 15.37 2.13
N ILE A 521 -5.23 16.53 1.46
CA ILE A 521 -6.34 17.00 0.61
C ILE A 521 -6.60 16.02 -0.53
N GLY A 522 -5.57 15.63 -1.28
CA GLY A 522 -5.70 14.74 -2.42
C GLY A 522 -6.11 13.32 -2.03
N SER A 523 -5.60 12.79 -0.91
CA SER A 523 -6.04 11.48 -0.43
C SER A 523 -7.50 11.50 0.08
N ALA A 524 -7.91 12.57 0.77
CA ALA A 524 -9.32 12.76 1.16
C ALA A 524 -10.23 12.92 -0.06
N MET A 525 -9.79 13.66 -1.10
CA MET A 525 -10.49 13.77 -2.38
C MET A 525 -10.69 12.38 -3.01
N ILE A 526 -9.64 11.57 -3.15
CA ILE A 526 -9.77 10.22 -3.72
C ILE A 526 -10.74 9.36 -2.90
N ALA A 527 -10.65 9.39 -1.56
CA ALA A 527 -11.49 8.60 -0.67
C ALA A 527 -12.98 8.99 -0.73
N ILE A 528 -13.30 10.28 -0.84
CA ILE A 528 -14.68 10.79 -0.85
C ILE A 528 -15.29 10.74 -2.26
N VAL A 529 -14.50 11.04 -3.29
CA VAL A 529 -14.97 11.20 -4.67
C VAL A 529 -14.96 9.87 -5.43
N GLY A 530 -13.98 8.99 -5.17
CA GLY A 530 -13.86 7.69 -5.83
C GLY A 530 -15.14 6.85 -5.78
N PRO A 531 -15.72 6.56 -4.61
CA PRO A 531 -16.95 5.78 -4.50
C PRO A 531 -18.20 6.46 -5.10
N LYS A 532 -18.17 7.79 -5.30
CA LYS A 532 -19.30 8.57 -5.85
C LYS A 532 -19.27 8.67 -7.38
N LEU A 533 -18.07 8.69 -7.98
CA LEU A 533 -17.87 8.96 -9.40
C LEU A 533 -17.48 7.72 -10.21
N LEU A 534 -16.81 6.73 -9.60
CA LEU A 534 -16.46 5.48 -10.26
C LEU A 534 -17.64 4.49 -10.22
N HIS A 535 -17.84 3.78 -11.33
CA HIS A 535 -18.80 2.68 -11.36
C HIS A 535 -18.26 1.48 -10.56
N ARG A 536 -19.14 0.83 -9.77
CA ARG A 536 -18.78 -0.33 -8.96
C ARG A 536 -19.13 -1.61 -9.71
N THR A 537 -18.11 -2.38 -10.02
CA THR A 537 -18.22 -3.73 -10.58
C THR A 537 -18.38 -4.69 -9.40
N VAL A 538 -19.63 -4.96 -9.01
CA VAL A 538 -19.95 -6.10 -8.14
C VAL A 538 -20.25 -7.28 -9.06
N GLU A 539 -19.80 -8.48 -8.71
CA GLU A 539 -20.15 -9.69 -9.45
C GLU A 539 -21.67 -9.93 -9.34
N GLU A 540 -22.40 -9.77 -10.45
CA GLU A 540 -23.81 -10.21 -10.58
C GLU A 540 -23.93 -11.74 -10.74
N SER A 541 -22.96 -12.50 -10.21
CA SER A 541 -22.87 -13.97 -10.31
C SER A 541 -23.89 -14.71 -9.44
N ASN A 542 -24.75 -14.01 -8.70
CA ASN A 542 -25.69 -14.59 -7.73
C ASN A 542 -27.16 -14.16 -7.88
N GLN A 543 -27.58 -13.58 -9.02
CA GLN A 543 -29.01 -13.27 -9.27
C GLN A 543 -29.61 -13.84 -10.58
N GLN A 544 -28.82 -14.48 -11.44
CA GLN A 544 -29.35 -15.21 -12.62
C GLN A 544 -29.59 -16.71 -12.37
N GLY A 545 -29.52 -17.16 -11.10
CA GLY A 545 -29.78 -18.54 -10.69
C GLY A 545 -31.22 -18.88 -10.29
N SER A 546 -32.16 -17.93 -10.35
CA SER A 546 -33.58 -18.18 -10.00
C SER A 546 -34.55 -17.47 -10.94
N ALA A 547 -34.58 -17.97 -12.17
CA ALA A 547 -35.70 -17.80 -13.09
C ALA A 547 -35.95 -19.17 -13.76
N ASN A 548 -36.61 -20.07 -13.03
CA ASN A 548 -37.09 -21.33 -13.62
C ASN A 548 -38.03 -21.00 -14.79
N PRO A 549 -37.87 -21.63 -15.96
CA PRO A 549 -38.88 -21.58 -17.00
C PRO A 549 -40.09 -22.40 -16.52
N ALA A 550 -41.13 -21.71 -16.07
CA ALA A 550 -42.43 -22.33 -15.89
C ALA A 550 -42.98 -22.72 -17.28
N LEU A 551 -43.24 -24.01 -17.46
CA LEU A 551 -43.93 -24.55 -18.63
C LEU A 551 -45.42 -24.24 -18.52
N ASP A 552 -45.83 -23.11 -19.07
CA ASP A 552 -47.23 -22.92 -19.48
C ASP A 552 -47.41 -23.47 -20.89
N LEU A 553 -48.06 -24.63 -20.97
CA LEU A 553 -48.65 -25.16 -22.19
C LEU A 553 -50.05 -24.57 -22.32
N ASP A 554 -50.34 -23.85 -23.40
CA ASP A 554 -51.71 -23.74 -23.92
C ASP A 554 -51.74 -23.45 -25.42
N ASP A 555 -52.60 -24.22 -26.11
CA ASP A 555 -53.20 -24.03 -27.44
C ASP A 555 -52.42 -23.37 -28.60
N GLU A 556 -51.96 -24.21 -29.53
CA GLU A 556 -52.27 -23.96 -30.96
C GLU A 556 -52.79 -25.23 -31.67
N LYS A 557 -53.69 -25.00 -32.64
CA LYS A 557 -54.62 -26.00 -33.18
C LYS A 557 -54.07 -26.74 -34.41
N GLY A 558 -54.11 -28.07 -34.35
CA GLY A 558 -54.55 -28.96 -35.44
C GLY A 558 -53.68 -29.06 -36.72
N GLY A 559 -53.10 -30.23 -36.99
CA GLY A 559 -52.29 -30.41 -38.21
C GLY A 559 -51.75 -31.81 -38.56
N ASN A 560 -52.54 -32.88 -38.38
CA ASN A 560 -52.53 -34.17 -39.13
C ASN A 560 -51.22 -34.79 -39.71
N CYS A 561 -51.06 -36.12 -39.54
CA CYS A 561 -50.09 -37.04 -40.20
C CYS A 561 -48.60 -36.92 -39.78
N LYS A 562 -47.80 -37.99 -39.72
CA LYS A 562 -48.00 -39.42 -40.09
C LYS A 562 -47.02 -40.33 -39.33
N LYS A 563 -47.42 -41.58 -39.03
CA LYS A 563 -46.54 -42.61 -38.43
C LYS A 563 -45.35 -42.99 -39.33
N ARG A 564 -44.15 -43.16 -38.75
CA ARG A 564 -43.18 -44.22 -39.12
C ARG A 564 -42.05 -44.39 -38.09
N ASP A 565 -42.11 -45.49 -37.36
CA ASP A 565 -40.96 -46.34 -37.01
C ASP A 565 -40.80 -47.38 -38.17
N PRO A 566 -39.75 -48.24 -38.30
CA PRO A 566 -38.73 -48.56 -37.30
C PRO A 566 -37.27 -48.79 -37.78
N THR A 567 -36.37 -48.98 -36.80
CA THR A 567 -35.21 -49.93 -36.75
C THR A 567 -33.91 -49.73 -37.57
N THR A 568 -32.82 -49.98 -36.82
CA THR A 568 -31.55 -50.70 -37.13
C THR A 568 -30.28 -50.00 -37.63
N LYS A 569 -29.18 -50.37 -36.94
CA LYS A 569 -27.74 -50.34 -37.28
C LYS A 569 -27.07 -48.95 -37.23
N LEU A 570 -25.84 -48.82 -36.73
CA LEU A 570 -24.80 -49.85 -36.46
C LEU A 570 -24.06 -49.55 -35.16
#